data_AF-A0A7J7WBZ2-F1
#
_entry.id   AF-A0A7J7WBZ2-F1
#
_cell.length_a   1.000
_cell.length_b   1.000
_cell.length_c   1.000
_cell.angle_alpha   90.00
_cell.angle_beta   90.00
_cell.angle_gamma   90.00
#
_symmetry.space_group_name_H-M   'P 1'
#
loop_
_entity.id
_entity.type
_entity.pdbx_description
1 polymer ?
#
loop_
_entity_poly.entity_id
_entity_poly.type
_entity_poly.pdbx_seq_one_letter_code
_entity_poly.pdbx_strand_id
1 'polypeptide(L)'
;MAAATGDPGLFKLQFAPFSSALDVGFWHELTQKKLNEYRLDEAPKDIKGYYFNGDSAGLPARLTLEFSAFDRNAPTPAHCCPAVGTLYNTNTLEAFKAADKKLLLEQAANEIWESIKSGAALRNPVLLNKFLLLTFADLKKYHFYYWFCSPALCLPESIPLIQGPVGLDQRFSPKQIQALERAYDDLCQAEGVPALPYFLIKYDENTVLVSLLKHYSGFFQDQRTKITVGVYDPCNLAQYPGWPLRNFLVLAAHKWSSSFQSVEVLCFRDRTLQGVRDITHSIIFEVKLPEMAFSPAAEGEKSTISTSLSMCSPPLNREQLC
;
A
#
# COMPACT_ATOMS: atom_id res chain seq x y z
N MET A 1 -19.23 -33.30 -31.84
CA MET A 1 -19.37 -33.09 -30.38
C MET A 1 -18.88 -31.68 -30.10
N ALA A 2 -19.80 -30.84 -29.62
CA ALA A 2 -19.69 -29.39 -29.61
C ALA A 2 -18.50 -28.87 -28.79
N ALA A 3 -17.86 -27.83 -29.33
CA ALA A 3 -16.94 -26.97 -28.60
C ALA A 3 -17.69 -26.32 -27.42
N ALA A 4 -17.21 -26.55 -26.21
CA ALA A 4 -17.67 -25.81 -25.05
C ALA A 4 -17.07 -24.40 -25.11
N THR A 5 -17.88 -23.44 -25.56
CA THR A 5 -17.64 -22.02 -25.35
C THR A 5 -17.71 -21.75 -23.84
N GLY A 6 -16.54 -21.74 -23.20
CA GLY A 6 -16.40 -21.24 -21.84
C GLY A 6 -16.72 -19.75 -21.84
N ASP A 7 -17.70 -19.38 -21.01
CA ASP A 7 -18.01 -18.00 -20.65
C ASP A 7 -16.70 -17.27 -20.26
N PRO A 8 -16.35 -16.10 -20.83
CA PRO A 8 -15.16 -15.37 -20.42
C PRO A 8 -15.41 -14.78 -19.04
N GLY A 9 -15.23 -15.60 -18.00
CA GLY A 9 -15.38 -15.20 -16.62
C GLY A 9 -14.53 -13.96 -16.37
N LEU A 10 -15.16 -12.85 -15.96
CA LEU A 10 -14.46 -11.66 -15.50
C LEU A 10 -13.46 -12.07 -14.42
N PHE A 11 -12.17 -12.10 -14.76
CA PHE A 11 -11.13 -12.33 -13.77
C PHE A 11 -11.17 -11.17 -12.76
N LYS A 12 -11.54 -11.48 -11.53
CA LYS A 12 -11.59 -10.51 -10.44
C LYS A 12 -10.19 -10.33 -9.88
N LEU A 13 -9.71 -9.09 -9.83
CA LEU A 13 -8.42 -8.77 -9.23
C LEU A 13 -8.44 -9.05 -7.72
N GLN A 14 -7.54 -9.93 -7.27
CA GLN A 14 -7.30 -10.23 -5.86
C GLN A 14 -5.97 -9.64 -5.42
N PHE A 15 -5.83 -9.35 -4.13
CA PHE A 15 -4.67 -8.65 -3.58
C PHE A 15 -4.09 -9.42 -2.40
N ALA A 16 -2.78 -9.55 -2.34
CA ALA A 16 -2.10 -10.14 -1.20
C ALA A 16 -2.07 -9.15 -0.02
N PRO A 17 -2.58 -9.52 1.17
CA PRO A 17 -2.58 -8.63 2.32
C PRO A 17 -1.17 -8.42 2.89
N PHE A 18 -0.98 -7.30 3.57
CA PHE A 18 0.19 -7.13 4.43
C PHE A 18 0.20 -8.16 5.56
N SER A 19 1.39 -8.44 6.09
CA SER A 19 1.61 -9.13 7.36
C SER A 19 2.35 -8.18 8.28
N SER A 20 1.86 -7.99 9.50
CA SER A 20 2.52 -7.11 10.47
C SER A 20 3.75 -7.79 11.08
N ALA A 21 4.87 -7.07 11.13
CA ALA A 21 6.11 -7.49 11.77
C ALA A 21 6.54 -6.46 12.82
N LEU A 22 6.16 -6.67 14.09
CA LEU A 22 6.57 -5.80 15.18
C LEU A 22 7.81 -6.40 15.84
N ASP A 23 8.90 -5.64 15.84
CA ASP A 23 10.17 -6.03 16.44
C ASP A 23 10.14 -5.89 17.98
N VAL A 24 11.03 -6.61 18.66
CA VAL A 24 11.19 -6.50 20.12
C VAL A 24 11.55 -5.06 20.54
N GLY A 25 12.35 -4.37 19.72
CA GLY A 25 12.70 -2.97 19.96
C GLY A 25 11.49 -2.03 19.98
N PHE A 26 10.46 -2.32 19.18
CA PHE A 26 9.21 -1.55 19.19
C PHE A 26 8.47 -1.66 20.54
N TRP A 27 8.34 -2.88 21.08
CA TRP A 27 7.64 -3.11 22.35
C TRP A 27 8.38 -2.51 23.54
N HIS A 28 9.71 -2.59 23.52
CA HIS A 28 10.54 -1.95 24.52
C HIS A 28 10.35 -0.42 24.50
N GLU A 29 10.41 0.21 23.32
CA GLU A 29 10.20 1.65 23.18
C GLU A 29 8.79 2.07 23.59
N LEU A 30 7.76 1.31 23.19
CA LEU A 30 6.38 1.55 23.62
C LEU A 30 6.26 1.53 25.15
N THR A 31 6.95 0.62 25.83
CA THR A 31 6.96 0.53 27.28
C THR A 31 7.59 1.76 27.92
N GLN A 32 8.75 2.21 27.41
CA GLN A 32 9.41 3.42 27.89
C GLN A 32 8.53 4.66 27.68
N LYS A 33 7.95 4.81 26.49
CA LYS A 33 7.01 5.91 26.20
C LYS A 33 5.77 5.87 27.10
N LYS A 34 5.20 4.68 27.34
CA LYS A 34 4.03 4.52 28.21
C LYS A 34 4.34 4.89 29.67
N LEU A 35 5.49 4.50 30.19
CA LEU A 35 5.88 4.80 31.58
C LEU A 35 6.25 6.26 31.78
N ASN A 36 7.04 6.83 30.87
CA ASN A 36 7.69 8.12 31.07
C ASN A 36 6.88 9.29 30.52
N GLU A 37 6.20 9.10 29.38
CA GLU A 37 5.55 10.17 28.62
C GLU A 37 4.02 10.06 28.62
N TYR A 38 3.46 8.95 28.11
CA TYR A 38 2.01 8.83 27.91
C TYR A 38 1.26 8.62 29.23
N ARG A 39 1.81 7.80 30.14
CA ARG A 39 1.19 7.46 31.43
C ARG A 39 -0.22 6.89 31.25
N LEU A 40 -1.25 7.67 31.55
CA LEU A 40 -2.66 7.32 31.41
C LEU A 40 -3.29 7.86 30.12
N ASP A 41 -2.54 8.61 29.33
CA ASP A 41 -3.01 9.18 28.06
C ASP A 41 -3.24 8.07 27.02
N GLU A 42 -4.49 7.95 26.59
CA GLU A 42 -4.93 7.04 25.52
C GLU A 42 -5.12 7.77 24.18
N ALA A 43 -4.72 9.04 24.08
CA ALA A 43 -4.80 9.78 22.82
C ALA A 43 -3.97 9.10 21.72
N PRO A 44 -4.48 9.11 20.48
CA PRO A 44 -3.78 8.50 19.34
C PRO A 44 -2.41 9.12 19.12
N LYS A 45 -1.42 8.29 18.79
CA LYS A 45 -0.05 8.70 18.52
C LYS A 45 0.33 8.36 17.09
N ASP A 46 0.98 9.30 16.39
CA ASP A 46 1.53 9.04 15.07
C ASP A 46 2.75 8.11 15.20
N ILE A 47 2.77 7.06 14.39
CA ILE A 47 3.90 6.14 14.28
C ILE A 47 4.29 5.94 12.81
N LYS A 48 5.54 5.54 12.61
CA LYS A 48 6.13 5.29 11.31
C LYS A 48 6.55 3.82 11.21
N GLY A 49 6.20 3.19 10.11
CA GLY A 49 6.70 1.87 9.74
C GLY A 49 7.34 1.92 8.37
N TYR A 50 7.73 0.75 7.89
CA TYR A 50 8.23 0.61 6.53
C TYR A 50 7.92 -0.78 5.99
N TYR A 51 7.97 -0.93 4.67
CA TYR A 51 7.84 -2.22 4.01
C TYR A 51 8.85 -2.34 2.88
N PHE A 52 9.15 -3.58 2.50
CA PHE A 52 10.22 -3.91 1.57
C PHE A 52 9.71 -4.79 0.43
N ASN A 53 10.22 -4.62 -0.79
CA ASN A 53 9.82 -5.39 -1.97
C ASN A 53 10.90 -6.36 -2.51
N GLY A 54 12.03 -6.51 -1.80
CA GLY A 54 13.11 -7.42 -2.19
C GLY A 54 13.13 -8.75 -1.45
N ASP A 55 12.07 -9.08 -0.73
CA ASP A 55 11.94 -10.37 -0.04
C ASP A 55 11.93 -11.54 -1.06
N SER A 56 12.61 -12.62 -0.68
CA SER A 56 12.63 -13.88 -1.46
C SER A 56 11.23 -14.47 -1.62
N ALA A 57 11.07 -15.28 -2.66
CA ALA A 57 9.83 -16.03 -2.89
C ALA A 57 9.47 -16.90 -1.68
N GLY A 58 8.19 -16.91 -1.28
CA GLY A 58 7.67 -17.63 -0.13
C GLY A 58 7.53 -16.82 1.17
N LEU A 59 8.17 -15.65 1.29
CA LEU A 59 8.00 -14.76 2.45
C LEU A 59 6.76 -13.86 2.34
N PRO A 60 6.03 -13.60 3.43
CA PRO A 60 4.88 -12.70 3.36
C PRO A 60 5.30 -11.25 3.14
N ALA A 61 4.44 -10.45 2.51
CA ALA A 61 4.60 -9.01 2.37
C ALA A 61 4.55 -8.33 3.76
N ARG A 62 5.70 -7.99 4.35
CA ARG A 62 5.76 -7.49 5.72
C ARG A 62 5.73 -5.96 5.81
N LEU A 63 4.93 -5.45 6.74
CA LEU A 63 5.00 -4.07 7.22
C LEU A 63 5.63 -4.11 8.61
N THR A 64 6.82 -3.54 8.72
CA THR A 64 7.69 -3.63 9.89
C THR A 64 7.62 -2.38 10.75
N LEU A 65 7.60 -2.59 12.07
CA LEU A 65 7.73 -1.55 13.10
C LEU A 65 8.91 -1.89 14.01
N GLU A 66 9.83 -0.93 14.14
CA GLU A 66 11.04 -1.05 14.96
C GLU A 66 11.05 -0.01 16.09
N PHE A 67 12.16 0.07 16.83
CA PHE A 67 12.37 1.09 17.87
C PHE A 67 12.19 2.53 17.34
N SER A 68 12.55 2.78 16.07
CA SER A 68 12.44 4.08 15.43
C SER A 68 11.01 4.48 15.05
N ALA A 69 10.02 3.61 15.26
CA ALA A 69 8.63 3.84 14.85
C ALA A 69 7.98 5.05 15.52
N PHE A 70 8.47 5.46 16.69
CA PHE A 70 7.95 6.61 17.44
C PHE A 70 8.60 7.94 17.05
N ASP A 71 9.65 7.91 16.23
CA ASP A 71 10.31 9.10 15.69
C ASP A 71 9.94 9.31 14.22
N ARG A 72 9.11 10.33 13.97
CA ARG A 72 8.66 10.69 12.61
C ARG A 72 9.80 11.11 11.69
N ASN A 73 10.88 11.65 12.26
CA ASN A 73 12.04 12.14 11.53
C ASN A 73 13.11 11.08 11.34
N ALA A 74 12.96 9.91 11.96
CA ALA A 74 13.91 8.83 11.80
C ALA A 74 14.04 8.44 10.31
N PRO A 75 15.26 8.26 9.80
CA PRO A 75 15.47 7.86 8.42
C PRO A 75 14.84 6.49 8.18
N THR A 76 14.15 6.35 7.06
CA THR A 76 13.69 5.02 6.62
C THR A 76 14.90 4.23 6.11
N PRO A 77 15.02 2.93 6.43
CA PRO A 77 16.11 2.11 5.92
C PRO A 77 16.21 2.17 4.39
N ALA A 78 17.43 1.96 3.89
CA ALA A 78 17.69 1.93 2.45
C ALA A 78 16.79 0.90 1.74
N HIS A 79 16.34 1.24 0.54
CA HIS A 79 15.43 0.43 -0.27
C HIS A 79 14.10 0.07 0.39
N CYS A 80 13.72 0.69 1.51
CA CYS A 80 12.42 0.46 2.16
C CYS A 80 11.47 1.63 1.89
N CYS A 81 10.20 1.31 1.64
CA CYS A 81 9.18 2.33 1.48
C CYS A 81 8.61 2.73 2.84
N PRO A 82 8.55 4.04 3.19
CA PRO A 82 7.91 4.48 4.42
C PRO A 82 6.41 4.19 4.38
N ALA A 83 5.86 3.85 5.54
CA ALA A 83 4.44 3.79 5.82
C ALA A 83 4.14 4.61 7.07
N VAL A 84 3.02 5.34 7.06
CA VAL A 84 2.59 6.15 8.21
C VAL A 84 1.40 5.48 8.86
N GLY A 85 1.29 5.56 10.18
CA GLY A 85 0.16 4.96 10.88
C GLY A 85 -0.13 5.61 12.22
N THR A 86 -1.21 5.14 12.83
CA THR A 86 -1.69 5.66 14.11
C THR A 86 -1.75 4.55 15.14
N LEU A 87 -1.16 4.80 16.30
CA LEU A 87 -1.16 3.93 17.46
C LEU A 87 -2.24 4.36 18.45
N TYR A 88 -3.09 3.41 18.81
CA TYR A 88 -4.04 3.51 19.91
C TYR A 88 -3.60 2.53 20.98
N ASN A 89 -3.15 3.02 22.13
CA ASN A 89 -2.74 2.16 23.24
C ASN A 89 -3.74 2.33 24.39
N THR A 90 -4.42 1.26 24.78
CA THR A 90 -5.34 1.28 25.92
C THR A 90 -4.62 0.97 27.23
N ASN A 91 -5.19 1.43 28.34
CA ASN A 91 -4.66 1.17 29.68
C ASN A 91 -5.12 -0.17 30.27
N THR A 92 -6.26 -0.70 29.80
CA THR A 92 -6.82 -1.97 30.28
C THR A 92 -7.09 -2.95 29.14
N LEU A 93 -7.07 -4.25 29.46
CA LEU A 93 -7.38 -5.31 28.52
C LEU A 93 -8.86 -5.28 28.11
N GLU A 94 -9.73 -4.88 29.04
CA GLU A 94 -11.17 -4.74 28.82
C GLU A 94 -11.45 -3.66 27.78
N ALA A 95 -10.77 -2.51 27.87
CA ALA A 95 -10.87 -1.44 26.88
C ALA A 95 -10.38 -1.90 25.50
N PHE A 96 -9.28 -2.65 25.43
CA PHE A 96 -8.78 -3.23 24.16
C PHE A 96 -9.79 -4.17 23.49
N LYS A 97 -10.44 -5.03 24.29
CA LYS A 97 -11.46 -5.96 23.81
C LYS A 97 -12.73 -5.23 23.38
N ALA A 98 -13.18 -4.25 24.17
CA ALA A 98 -14.38 -3.45 23.94
C ALA A 98 -14.21 -2.37 22.84
N ALA A 99 -12.97 -2.03 22.47
CA ALA A 99 -12.69 -1.04 21.43
C ALA A 99 -13.40 -1.40 20.12
N ASP A 100 -14.12 -0.41 19.57
CA ASP A 100 -14.83 -0.53 18.30
C ASP A 100 -13.83 -0.46 17.14
N LYS A 101 -13.31 -1.64 16.80
CA LYS A 101 -12.38 -1.88 15.70
C LYS A 101 -12.95 -1.45 14.35
N LYS A 102 -14.28 -1.52 14.19
CA LYS A 102 -14.95 -1.11 12.96
C LYS A 102 -14.97 0.42 12.86
N LEU A 103 -15.28 1.12 13.94
CA LEU A 103 -15.24 2.58 13.97
C LEU A 103 -13.83 3.11 13.69
N LEU A 104 -12.79 2.55 14.33
CA LEU A 104 -11.41 2.95 14.08
C LEU A 104 -10.99 2.73 12.62
N LEU A 105 -11.44 1.63 12.02
CA LEU A 105 -11.22 1.35 10.61
C LEU A 105 -11.92 2.37 9.71
N GLU A 106 -13.20 2.67 9.97
CA GLU A 106 -13.97 3.65 9.20
C GLU A 106 -13.34 5.04 9.28
N GLN A 107 -12.86 5.46 10.45
CA GLN A 107 -12.12 6.71 10.63
C GLN A 107 -10.84 6.75 9.78
N ALA A 108 -10.00 5.71 9.86
CA ALA A 108 -8.77 5.64 9.07
C ALA A 108 -9.05 5.59 7.56
N ALA A 109 -10.09 4.87 7.13
CA ALA A 109 -10.53 4.84 5.74
C ALA A 109 -11.00 6.22 5.25
N ASN A 110 -11.76 6.95 6.08
CA ASN A 110 -12.19 8.32 5.78
C ASN A 110 -11.00 9.26 5.61
N GLU A 111 -9.96 9.17 6.44
CA GLU A 111 -8.75 9.98 6.27
C GLU A 111 -8.03 9.72 4.94
N ILE A 112 -7.95 8.46 4.51
CA ILE A 112 -7.39 8.09 3.20
C ILE A 112 -8.27 8.71 2.09
N TRP A 113 -9.58 8.61 2.23
CA TRP A 113 -10.53 9.16 1.26
C TRP A 113 -10.45 10.68 1.15
N GLU A 114 -10.39 11.41 2.28
CA GLU A 114 -10.18 12.87 2.29
C GLU A 114 -8.84 13.25 1.65
N SER A 115 -7.79 12.44 1.86
CA SER A 115 -6.49 12.64 1.23
C SER A 115 -6.55 12.47 -0.30
N ILE A 116 -7.39 11.55 -0.78
CA ILE A 116 -7.65 11.35 -2.22
C ILE A 116 -8.44 12.54 -2.78
N LYS A 117 -9.56 12.92 -2.15
CA LYS A 117 -10.43 14.02 -2.59
C LYS A 117 -9.67 15.33 -2.69
N SER A 118 -8.96 15.71 -1.63
CA SER A 118 -8.16 16.94 -1.55
C SER A 118 -6.94 16.96 -2.49
N GLY A 119 -6.57 15.82 -3.09
CA GLY A 119 -5.36 15.69 -3.90
C GLY A 119 -4.07 15.67 -3.07
N ALA A 120 -4.15 15.59 -1.74
CA ALA A 120 -2.98 15.40 -0.87
C ALA A 120 -2.27 14.07 -1.20
N ALA A 121 -3.02 13.00 -1.48
CA ALA A 121 -2.48 11.69 -1.85
C ALA A 121 -1.75 11.68 -3.21
N LEU A 122 -2.04 12.61 -4.12
CA LEU A 122 -1.24 12.77 -5.36
C LEU A 122 0.12 13.42 -5.10
N ARG A 123 0.18 14.32 -4.11
CA ARG A 123 1.41 15.03 -3.72
C ARG A 123 2.28 14.18 -2.80
N ASN A 124 1.66 13.48 -1.86
CA ASN A 124 2.30 12.54 -0.95
C ASN A 124 1.57 11.18 -0.98
N PRO A 125 1.98 10.27 -1.87
CA PRO A 125 1.32 8.99 -2.04
C PRO A 125 1.46 8.01 -0.87
N VAL A 126 2.36 8.28 0.09
CA VAL A 126 2.51 7.48 1.33
C VAL A 126 1.20 7.45 2.14
N LEU A 127 0.38 8.48 2.01
CA LEU A 127 -0.93 8.59 2.68
C LEU A 127 -1.93 7.50 2.25
N LEU A 128 -1.72 6.86 1.11
CA LEU A 128 -2.56 5.75 0.65
C LEU A 128 -2.32 4.47 1.45
N ASN A 129 -1.12 4.28 2.00
CA ASN A 129 -0.73 3.07 2.72
C ASN A 129 -0.71 3.29 4.23
N LYS A 130 -1.65 4.11 4.71
CA LYS A 130 -1.88 4.32 6.13
C LYS A 130 -2.19 3.00 6.83
N PHE A 131 -1.64 2.81 8.03
CA PHE A 131 -1.96 1.68 8.88
C PHE A 131 -2.43 2.12 10.27
N LEU A 132 -3.09 1.20 10.96
CA LEU A 132 -3.65 1.38 12.29
C LEU A 132 -3.11 0.28 13.19
N LEU A 133 -2.68 0.66 14.38
CA LEU A 133 -2.23 -0.27 15.41
C LEU A 133 -2.97 0.01 16.72
N LEU A 134 -3.78 -0.94 17.16
CA LEU A 134 -4.40 -0.92 18.48
C LEU A 134 -3.60 -1.86 19.40
N THR A 135 -3.20 -1.40 20.58
CA THR A 135 -2.41 -2.18 21.53
C THR A 135 -2.92 -2.08 22.95
N PHE A 136 -2.59 -3.09 23.74
CA PHE A 136 -2.63 -3.07 25.19
C PHE A 136 -1.34 -3.72 25.71
N ALA A 137 -0.53 -2.93 26.42
CA ALA A 137 0.69 -3.38 27.07
C ALA A 137 0.43 -3.67 28.56
N ASP A 138 0.47 -4.95 28.96
CA ASP A 138 0.50 -5.38 30.37
C ASP A 138 1.94 -5.37 30.88
N LEU A 139 2.33 -4.23 31.45
CA LEU A 139 3.69 -4.02 31.95
C LEU A 139 4.01 -4.85 33.21
N LYS A 140 3.01 -5.45 33.87
CA LYS A 140 3.23 -6.30 35.05
C LYS A 140 3.67 -7.69 34.64
N LYS A 141 3.03 -8.24 33.60
CA LYS A 141 3.35 -9.58 33.05
C LYS A 141 4.28 -9.53 31.85
N TYR A 142 4.57 -8.32 31.35
CA TYR A 142 5.30 -8.10 30.12
C TYR A 142 4.63 -8.76 28.89
N HIS A 143 3.29 -8.74 28.88
CA HIS A 143 2.47 -9.29 27.81
C HIS A 143 1.91 -8.15 26.94
N PHE A 144 2.09 -8.27 25.62
CA PHE A 144 1.63 -7.27 24.67
C PHE A 144 0.53 -7.85 23.78
N TYR A 145 -0.64 -7.20 23.82
CA TYR A 145 -1.77 -7.53 22.98
C TYR A 145 -1.86 -6.49 21.88
N TYR A 146 -2.08 -6.93 20.64
CA TYR A 146 -2.20 -5.99 19.53
C TYR A 146 -3.17 -6.45 18.46
N TRP A 147 -3.64 -5.46 17.72
CA TRP A 147 -4.43 -5.63 16.52
C TRP A 147 -3.94 -4.65 15.47
N PHE A 148 -3.42 -5.19 14.36
CA PHE A 148 -2.86 -4.41 13.26
C PHE A 148 -3.83 -4.41 12.09
N CYS A 149 -4.03 -3.25 11.47
CA CYS A 149 -4.91 -3.10 10.33
C CYS A 149 -4.34 -2.17 9.26
N SER A 150 -4.44 -2.59 8.00
CA SER A 150 -4.14 -1.76 6.82
C SER A 150 -5.46 -1.41 6.11
N PRO A 151 -6.12 -0.29 6.44
CA PRO A 151 -7.38 0.11 5.83
C PRO A 151 -7.30 0.15 4.31
N ALA A 152 -8.27 -0.50 3.66
CA ALA A 152 -8.40 -0.50 2.21
C ALA A 152 -9.81 -0.10 1.77
N LEU A 153 -9.88 0.95 0.96
CA LEU A 153 -11.07 1.40 0.26
C LEU A 153 -11.41 0.39 -0.84
N CYS A 154 -12.70 0.10 -1.03
CA CYS A 154 -13.18 -0.70 -2.15
C CYS A 154 -14.04 0.13 -3.07
N LEU A 155 -13.84 -0.08 -4.37
CA LEU A 155 -14.75 0.41 -5.38
C LEU A 155 -16.08 -0.38 -5.31
N PRO A 156 -17.21 0.27 -5.60
CA PRO A 156 -18.53 -0.37 -5.61
C PRO A 156 -18.63 -1.46 -6.67
N GLU A 157 -17.92 -1.31 -7.79
CA GLU A 157 -17.84 -2.30 -8.86
C GLU A 157 -16.49 -3.04 -8.85
N SER A 158 -16.52 -4.31 -9.27
CA SER A 158 -15.29 -5.08 -9.46
C SER A 158 -14.50 -4.48 -10.63
N ILE A 159 -13.22 -4.22 -10.40
CA ILE A 159 -12.32 -3.69 -11.43
C ILE A 159 -12.08 -4.80 -12.47
N PRO A 160 -12.50 -4.62 -13.74
CA PRO A 160 -12.30 -5.63 -14.75
C PRO A 160 -10.86 -5.57 -15.27
N LEU A 161 -10.22 -6.74 -15.35
CA LEU A 161 -8.92 -6.92 -15.96
C LEU A 161 -9.07 -6.90 -17.49
N ILE A 162 -8.37 -5.98 -18.15
CA ILE A 162 -8.24 -5.94 -19.62
C ILE A 162 -7.16 -6.92 -20.05
N GLN A 163 -6.03 -6.91 -19.34
CA GLN A 163 -4.94 -7.87 -19.51
C GLN A 163 -4.58 -8.44 -18.13
N GLY A 164 -4.43 -9.76 -18.03
CA GLY A 164 -3.99 -10.43 -16.81
C GLY A 164 -2.51 -10.17 -16.47
N PRO A 165 -2.08 -10.49 -15.23
CA PRO A 165 -0.69 -10.34 -14.80
C PRO A 165 0.25 -11.23 -15.60
N VAL A 166 1.23 -10.58 -16.22
CA VAL A 166 2.36 -11.23 -16.90
C VAL A 166 3.68 -10.75 -16.30
N GLY A 167 4.74 -11.53 -16.46
CA GLY A 167 6.09 -11.12 -16.06
C GLY A 167 6.56 -9.89 -16.84
N LEU A 168 7.36 -9.05 -16.20
CA LEU A 168 7.91 -7.85 -16.82
C LEU A 168 8.81 -8.19 -18.01
N ASP A 169 9.54 -9.30 -17.93
CA ASP A 169 10.37 -9.86 -19.01
C ASP A 169 9.58 -10.22 -20.29
N GLN A 170 8.29 -10.50 -20.18
CA GLN A 170 7.42 -10.77 -21.33
C GLN A 170 6.94 -9.49 -22.02
N ARG A 171 7.02 -8.34 -21.34
CA ARG A 171 6.55 -7.04 -21.85
C ARG A 171 7.66 -6.06 -22.17
N PHE A 172 8.75 -6.08 -21.43
CA PHE A 172 9.88 -5.17 -21.55
C PHE A 172 11.10 -5.95 -22.03
N SER A 173 11.83 -5.35 -22.97
CA SER A 173 13.15 -5.85 -23.36
C SER A 173 14.16 -5.68 -22.22
N PRO A 174 15.26 -6.46 -22.17
CA PRO A 174 16.29 -6.29 -21.16
C PRO A 174 16.85 -4.87 -21.05
N LYS A 175 16.92 -4.15 -22.19
CA LYS A 175 17.34 -2.74 -22.22
C LYS A 175 16.35 -1.82 -21.50
N GLN A 176 15.06 -2.02 -21.72
CA GLN A 176 14.00 -1.24 -21.05
C GLN A 176 13.95 -1.55 -19.55
N ILE A 177 14.17 -2.81 -19.16
CA ILE A 177 14.24 -3.21 -17.74
C ILE A 177 15.38 -2.46 -17.03
N GLN A 178 16.59 -2.47 -17.59
CA GLN A 178 17.72 -1.72 -17.04
C GLN A 178 17.50 -0.20 -17.04
N ALA A 179 16.83 0.33 -18.07
CA ALA A 179 16.50 1.75 -18.13
C ALA A 179 15.47 2.12 -17.04
N LEU A 180 14.49 1.25 -16.78
CA LEU A 180 13.49 1.44 -15.73
C LEU A 180 14.11 1.46 -14.33
N GLU A 181 15.01 0.51 -14.04
CA GLU A 181 15.76 0.45 -12.78
C GLU A 181 16.50 1.76 -12.52
N ARG A 182 17.29 2.22 -13.50
CA ARG A 182 18.05 3.47 -13.38
C ARG A 182 17.14 4.68 -13.22
N ALA A 183 16.10 4.78 -14.04
CA ALA A 183 15.18 5.92 -14.00
C ALA A 183 14.47 6.00 -12.64
N TYR A 184 14.08 4.86 -12.06
CA TYR A 184 13.48 4.80 -10.73
C TYR A 184 14.46 5.20 -9.62
N ASP A 185 15.71 4.73 -9.67
CA ASP A 185 16.75 5.07 -8.70
C ASP A 185 17.09 6.58 -8.76
N ASP A 186 17.23 7.12 -9.98
CA ASP A 186 17.45 8.56 -10.22
C ASP A 186 16.30 9.40 -9.64
N LEU A 187 15.05 8.94 -9.80
CA LEU A 187 13.88 9.60 -9.24
C LEU A 187 13.89 9.59 -7.71
N CYS A 188 14.25 8.45 -7.10
CA CYS A 188 14.37 8.35 -5.64
C CYS A 188 15.49 9.26 -5.11
N GLN A 189 16.63 9.31 -5.80
CA GLN A 189 17.75 10.18 -5.45
C GLN A 189 17.37 11.66 -5.58
N ALA A 190 16.67 12.05 -6.64
CA ALA A 190 16.24 13.44 -6.86
C ALA A 190 15.27 13.92 -5.77
N GLU A 191 14.38 13.04 -5.30
CA GLU A 191 13.45 13.35 -4.20
C GLU A 191 14.07 13.17 -2.81
N GLY A 192 15.28 12.63 -2.70
CA GLY A 192 15.97 12.40 -1.44
C GLY A 192 15.28 11.35 -0.56
N VAL A 193 14.61 10.36 -1.16
CA VAL A 193 13.89 9.29 -0.44
C VAL A 193 14.43 7.90 -0.81
N PRO A 194 14.39 6.91 0.10
CA PRO A 194 14.92 5.58 -0.17
C PRO A 194 14.06 4.76 -1.14
N ALA A 195 12.76 5.06 -1.23
CA ALA A 195 11.84 4.45 -2.17
C ALA A 195 10.57 5.31 -2.31
N LEU A 196 9.94 5.24 -3.48
CA LEU A 196 8.66 5.86 -3.77
C LEU A 196 7.58 4.78 -3.90
N PRO A 197 6.46 4.88 -3.15
CA PRO A 197 5.42 3.86 -3.18
C PRO A 197 4.73 3.75 -4.55
N TYR A 198 4.65 4.85 -5.29
CA TYR A 198 3.99 4.93 -6.59
C TYR A 198 4.71 5.95 -7.50
N PHE A 199 4.80 5.63 -8.78
CA PHE A 199 5.41 6.47 -9.80
C PHE A 199 4.74 6.28 -11.15
N LEU A 200 4.88 7.25 -12.04
CA LEU A 200 4.41 7.17 -13.43
C LEU A 200 5.50 6.56 -14.30
N ILE A 201 5.10 5.84 -15.34
CA ILE A 201 6.03 5.26 -16.31
C ILE A 201 5.55 5.63 -17.71
N LYS A 202 6.45 6.12 -18.55
CA LYS A 202 6.22 6.29 -19.99
C LYS A 202 7.37 5.60 -20.69
N TYR A 203 7.06 4.71 -21.61
CA TYR A 203 8.08 3.93 -22.30
C TYR A 203 7.71 3.75 -23.77
N ASP A 204 8.73 3.74 -24.60
CA ASP A 204 8.69 3.35 -26.01
C ASP A 204 9.79 2.30 -26.26
N GLU A 205 10.05 1.95 -27.52
CA GLU A 205 11.07 0.95 -27.88
C GLU A 205 12.49 1.30 -27.38
N ASN A 206 12.80 2.58 -27.21
CA ASN A 206 14.14 3.10 -26.93
C ASN A 206 14.26 3.87 -25.60
N THR A 207 13.17 4.38 -25.05
CA THR A 207 13.17 5.24 -23.86
C THR A 207 12.26 4.70 -22.77
N VAL A 208 12.69 4.88 -21.52
CA VAL A 208 11.88 4.67 -20.31
C VAL A 208 12.04 5.89 -19.45
N LEU A 209 10.93 6.57 -19.20
CA LEU A 209 10.85 7.76 -18.35
C LEU A 209 9.98 7.42 -17.14
N VAL A 210 10.37 7.96 -15.99
CA VAL A 210 9.54 7.90 -14.78
C VAL A 210 9.29 9.30 -14.24
N SER A 211 8.19 9.47 -13.52
CA SER A 211 7.88 10.73 -12.86
C SER A 211 6.99 10.53 -11.64
N LEU A 212 6.80 11.59 -10.86
CA LEU A 212 5.91 11.59 -9.70
C LEU A 212 4.45 11.65 -10.13
N LEU A 213 3.56 11.07 -9.33
CA LEU A 213 2.11 11.08 -9.59
C LEU A 213 1.56 12.50 -9.79
N LYS A 214 2.08 13.49 -9.07
CA LYS A 214 1.66 14.90 -9.18
C LYS A 214 1.84 15.50 -10.58
N HIS A 215 2.68 14.91 -11.42
CA HIS A 215 2.99 15.40 -12.77
C HIS A 215 2.21 14.68 -13.89
N TYR A 216 1.21 13.86 -13.56
CA TYR A 216 0.48 13.03 -14.53
C TYR A 216 -0.08 13.80 -15.73
N SER A 217 -0.61 15.00 -15.51
CA SER A 217 -1.20 15.81 -16.58
C SER A 217 -0.19 16.27 -17.63
N GLY A 218 1.03 16.59 -17.21
CA GLY A 218 2.14 16.97 -18.08
C GLY A 218 2.83 15.77 -18.73
N PHE A 219 2.92 14.67 -17.98
CA PHE A 219 3.65 13.49 -18.39
C PHE A 219 2.93 12.68 -19.50
N PHE A 220 1.59 12.69 -19.50
CA PHE A 220 0.75 12.01 -20.50
C PHE A 220 -0.03 12.97 -21.41
N GLN A 221 0.48 14.16 -21.73
CA GLN A 221 -0.22 15.12 -22.60
C GLN A 221 -0.62 14.52 -23.97
N ASP A 222 0.24 13.66 -24.52
CA ASP A 222 0.07 13.04 -25.83
C ASP A 222 -0.79 11.76 -25.81
N GLN A 223 -1.11 11.22 -24.63
CA GLN A 223 -1.74 9.91 -24.46
C GLN A 223 -2.95 10.03 -23.54
N ARG A 224 -4.16 9.88 -24.10
CA ARG A 224 -5.42 10.03 -23.35
C ARG A 224 -6.19 8.74 -23.13
N THR A 225 -5.64 7.61 -23.58
CA THR A 225 -6.34 6.32 -23.50
C THR A 225 -5.89 5.53 -22.28
N LYS A 226 -4.58 5.48 -22.04
CA LYS A 226 -3.93 4.64 -21.03
C LYS A 226 -2.91 5.44 -20.23
N ILE A 227 -2.88 5.20 -18.92
CA ILE A 227 -1.85 5.69 -18.00
C ILE A 227 -1.09 4.49 -17.44
N THR A 228 0.24 4.54 -17.44
CA THR A 228 1.08 3.48 -16.88
C THR A 228 1.72 3.93 -15.57
N VAL A 229 1.59 3.09 -14.54
CA VAL A 229 1.99 3.39 -13.17
C VAL A 229 2.80 2.24 -12.58
N GLY A 230 3.88 2.58 -11.90
CA GLY A 230 4.63 1.67 -11.04
C GLY A 230 4.11 1.73 -9.61
N VAL A 231 3.96 0.56 -8.98
CA VAL A 231 3.63 0.40 -7.56
C VAL A 231 4.76 -0.38 -6.92
N TYR A 232 5.37 0.19 -5.89
CA TYR A 232 6.34 -0.53 -5.07
C TYR A 232 5.60 -1.66 -4.33
N ASP A 233 5.72 -2.88 -4.85
CA ASP A 233 4.88 -4.01 -4.47
C ASP A 233 5.64 -4.98 -3.53
N PRO A 234 5.27 -5.07 -2.24
CA PRO A 234 5.89 -6.01 -1.31
C PRO A 234 5.44 -7.47 -1.53
N CYS A 235 4.47 -7.72 -2.42
CA CYS A 235 4.01 -9.07 -2.70
C CYS A 235 5.04 -9.85 -3.51
N ASN A 236 5.15 -11.15 -3.21
CA ASN A 236 6.02 -12.07 -3.93
C ASN A 236 5.27 -13.09 -4.81
N LEU A 237 3.94 -13.01 -4.87
CA LEU A 237 3.11 -13.93 -5.64
C LEU A 237 3.08 -13.51 -7.12
N ALA A 238 3.46 -14.40 -8.03
CA ALA A 238 3.57 -14.10 -9.47
C ALA A 238 2.25 -13.74 -10.16
N GLN A 239 1.09 -13.98 -9.52
CA GLN A 239 -0.23 -13.75 -10.12
C GLN A 239 -1.06 -12.71 -9.38
N TYR A 240 -0.58 -12.21 -8.24
CA TYR A 240 -1.36 -11.30 -7.39
C TYR A 240 -0.56 -10.05 -7.06
N PRO A 241 -1.12 -8.85 -7.25
CA PRO A 241 -0.55 -7.63 -6.72
C PRO A 241 -0.64 -7.60 -5.19
N GLY A 242 0.22 -6.81 -4.54
CA GLY A 242 0.13 -6.55 -3.11
C GLY A 242 -0.95 -5.55 -2.72
N TRP A 243 -1.14 -5.46 -1.42
CA TRP A 243 -2.12 -4.59 -0.77
C TRP A 243 -2.04 -3.10 -1.14
N PRO A 244 -0.85 -2.48 -1.35
CA PRO A 244 -0.75 -1.06 -1.71
C PRO A 244 -1.56 -0.64 -2.93
N LEU A 245 -1.84 -1.58 -3.84
CA LEU A 245 -2.57 -1.26 -5.06
C LEU A 245 -4.04 -0.89 -4.81
N ARG A 246 -4.66 -1.37 -3.72
CA ARG A 246 -6.12 -1.21 -3.51
C ARG A 246 -6.53 0.25 -3.39
N ASN A 247 -5.90 0.99 -2.48
CA ASN A 247 -6.20 2.41 -2.27
C ASN A 247 -5.77 3.27 -3.47
N PHE A 248 -4.71 2.85 -4.16
CA PHE A 248 -4.27 3.51 -5.37
C PHE A 248 -5.30 3.40 -6.50
N LEU A 249 -5.91 2.24 -6.72
CA LEU A 249 -6.95 2.08 -7.75
C LEU A 249 -8.17 2.97 -7.48
N VAL A 250 -8.51 3.22 -6.21
CA VAL A 250 -9.54 4.19 -5.83
C VAL A 250 -9.13 5.62 -6.18
N LEU A 251 -7.88 5.99 -5.90
CA LEU A 251 -7.33 7.29 -6.31
C LEU A 251 -7.37 7.45 -7.84
N ALA A 252 -6.91 6.44 -8.58
CA ALA A 252 -6.88 6.45 -10.03
C ALA A 252 -8.30 6.56 -10.62
N ALA A 253 -9.26 5.79 -10.12
CA ALA A 253 -10.65 5.89 -10.54
C ALA A 253 -11.25 7.26 -10.23
N HIS A 254 -10.93 7.87 -9.08
CA HIS A 254 -11.45 9.20 -8.72
C HIS A 254 -10.81 10.34 -9.53
N LYS A 255 -9.51 10.28 -9.80
CA LYS A 255 -8.77 11.39 -10.43
C LYS A 255 -8.61 11.28 -11.94
N TRP A 256 -8.63 10.08 -12.49
CA TRP A 256 -8.20 9.82 -13.87
C TRP A 256 -9.27 9.21 -14.76
N SER A 257 -10.40 8.74 -14.22
CA SER A 257 -11.48 8.14 -15.03
C SER A 257 -12.07 9.06 -16.10
N SER A 258 -12.03 10.38 -15.88
CA SER A 258 -12.47 11.37 -16.89
C SER A 258 -11.49 11.57 -18.04
N SER A 259 -10.23 11.17 -17.85
CA SER A 259 -9.13 11.48 -18.78
C SER A 259 -8.47 10.25 -19.37
N PHE A 260 -8.67 9.07 -18.78
CA PHE A 260 -8.08 7.80 -19.18
C PHE A 260 -9.10 6.68 -19.05
N GLN A 261 -9.08 5.75 -20.00
CA GLN A 261 -9.99 4.59 -20.02
C GLN A 261 -9.44 3.42 -19.19
N SER A 262 -8.11 3.28 -19.13
CA SER A 262 -7.44 2.19 -18.44
C SER A 262 -6.17 2.64 -17.73
N VAL A 263 -5.78 1.84 -16.73
CA VAL A 263 -4.50 1.95 -16.03
C VAL A 263 -3.71 0.67 -16.25
N GLU A 264 -2.50 0.81 -16.75
CA GLU A 264 -1.51 -0.26 -16.77
C GLU A 264 -0.67 -0.17 -15.50
N VAL A 265 -0.67 -1.26 -14.73
CA VAL A 265 -0.04 -1.33 -13.42
C VAL A 265 1.18 -2.23 -13.53
N LEU A 266 2.35 -1.68 -13.24
CA LEU A 266 3.56 -2.42 -12.93
C LEU A 266 3.69 -2.58 -11.42
N CYS A 267 3.57 -3.80 -10.92
CA CYS A 267 3.96 -4.13 -9.57
C CYS A 267 5.48 -4.35 -9.53
N PHE A 268 6.19 -3.29 -9.17
CA PHE A 268 7.64 -3.21 -9.10
C PHE A 268 8.16 -3.99 -7.88
N ARG A 269 8.85 -5.10 -8.17
CA ARG A 269 9.43 -6.02 -7.19
C ARG A 269 10.92 -6.08 -7.45
N ASP A 270 11.69 -5.76 -6.43
CA ASP A 270 13.11 -5.44 -6.58
C ASP A 270 13.93 -6.33 -5.67
N ARG A 271 14.28 -7.51 -6.19
CA ARG A 271 15.00 -8.53 -5.42
C ARG A 271 16.49 -8.44 -5.69
N THR A 272 17.27 -8.72 -4.67
CA THR A 272 18.71 -8.93 -4.81
C THR A 272 19.02 -10.40 -4.53
N LEU A 273 19.36 -11.15 -5.58
CA LEU A 273 19.77 -12.55 -5.47
C LEU A 273 21.28 -12.64 -5.72
N GLN A 274 22.02 -13.16 -4.74
CA GLN A 274 23.48 -13.33 -4.83
C GLN A 274 24.23 -12.02 -5.17
N GLY A 275 23.73 -10.89 -4.70
CA GLY A 275 24.31 -9.56 -4.97
C GLY A 275 23.93 -8.97 -6.33
N VAL A 276 23.11 -9.66 -7.12
CA VAL A 276 22.57 -9.17 -8.39
C VAL A 276 21.12 -8.75 -8.20
N ARG A 277 20.84 -7.48 -8.55
CA ARG A 277 19.48 -6.94 -8.59
C ARG A 277 18.72 -7.55 -9.76
N ASP A 278 17.47 -7.92 -9.52
CA ASP A 278 16.58 -8.48 -10.52
C ASP A 278 15.15 -7.99 -10.30
N ILE A 279 14.62 -7.28 -11.30
CA ILE A 279 13.20 -6.85 -11.35
C ILE A 279 12.38 -7.61 -12.39
N THR A 280 12.96 -8.58 -13.11
CA THR A 280 12.31 -9.25 -14.26
C THR A 280 11.02 -10.00 -13.87
N HIS A 281 10.97 -10.48 -12.63
CA HIS A 281 9.82 -11.16 -12.03
C HIS A 281 8.72 -10.21 -11.53
N SER A 282 8.89 -8.89 -11.69
CA SER A 282 7.81 -7.90 -11.51
C SER A 282 6.64 -8.26 -12.40
N ILE A 283 5.42 -7.91 -12.00
CA ILE A 283 4.22 -8.24 -12.78
C ILE A 283 3.61 -6.97 -13.36
N ILE A 284 3.16 -7.07 -14.62
CA ILE A 284 2.47 -5.98 -15.31
C ILE A 284 1.12 -6.46 -15.82
N PHE A 285 0.10 -5.63 -15.68
CA PHE A 285 -1.26 -5.92 -16.14
C PHE A 285 -2.03 -4.63 -16.40
N GLU A 286 -3.18 -4.74 -17.06
CA GLU A 286 -4.01 -3.60 -17.41
C GLU A 286 -5.42 -3.78 -16.85
N VAL A 287 -5.92 -2.73 -16.17
CA VAL A 287 -7.26 -2.67 -15.61
C VAL A 287 -8.06 -1.54 -16.24
N LYS A 288 -9.36 -1.75 -16.42
CA LYS A 288 -10.26 -0.66 -16.80
C LYS A 288 -10.56 0.17 -15.57
N LEU A 289 -10.54 1.49 -15.70
CA LEU A 289 -11.04 2.37 -14.65
C LEU A 289 -12.57 2.35 -14.67
N PRO A 290 -13.24 2.07 -13.54
CA PRO A 290 -14.68 2.25 -13.48
C PRO A 290 -15.01 3.74 -13.56
N GLU A 291 -16.05 4.10 -14.32
CA GLU A 291 -16.61 5.44 -14.30
C GLU A 291 -17.30 5.64 -12.95
N MET A 292 -16.70 6.47 -12.09
CA MET A 292 -17.34 6.79 -10.82
C MET A 292 -18.37 7.90 -11.04
N ALA A 293 -19.65 7.53 -11.14
CA ALA A 293 -20.75 8.48 -11.06
C ALA A 293 -20.82 9.08 -9.65
N PHE A 294 -20.17 10.23 -9.44
CA PHE A 294 -20.38 11.05 -8.26
C PHE A 294 -21.26 12.23 -8.67
N SER A 295 -22.56 12.15 -8.38
CA SER A 295 -23.49 13.27 -8.56
C SER A 295 -23.13 14.40 -7.58
N PRO A 296 -23.00 15.66 -8.03
CA PRO A 296 -22.82 16.80 -7.15
C PRO A 296 -24.20 17.24 -6.62
N ALA A 297 -24.74 16.53 -5.63
CA ALA A 297 -25.90 17.02 -4.88
C ALA A 297 -25.99 16.36 -3.49
N ALA A 298 -26.29 17.20 -2.51
CA ALA A 298 -26.71 16.89 -1.13
C ALA A 298 -25.62 16.53 -0.12
N GLU A 299 -25.42 17.45 0.83
CA GLU A 299 -25.00 17.17 2.19
C GLU A 299 -25.76 15.93 2.71
N GLY A 300 -25.03 14.85 3.02
CA GLY A 300 -25.59 13.69 3.72
C GLY A 300 -25.40 12.31 3.08
N GLU A 301 -24.79 12.19 1.90
CA GLU A 301 -24.51 10.86 1.32
C GLU A 301 -23.19 10.27 1.82
N LYS A 302 -23.29 9.21 2.63
CA LYS A 302 -22.19 8.23 2.80
C LYS A 302 -21.88 7.66 1.42
N SER A 303 -20.86 8.20 0.76
CA SER A 303 -20.37 7.73 -0.54
C SER A 303 -20.15 6.22 -0.49
N THR A 304 -20.65 5.51 -1.50
CA THR A 304 -20.69 4.05 -1.73
C THR A 304 -19.30 3.38 -1.84
N ILE A 305 -18.39 3.70 -0.93
CA ILE A 305 -17.06 3.12 -0.80
C ILE A 305 -17.12 2.21 0.42
N SER A 306 -17.32 0.91 0.19
CA SER A 306 -17.25 -0.06 1.27
C SER A 306 -15.80 -0.17 1.75
N THR A 307 -15.57 -0.21 3.05
CA THR A 307 -14.25 -0.53 3.60
C THR A 307 -14.08 -2.04 3.65
N SER A 308 -12.94 -2.54 3.21
CA SER A 308 -12.60 -3.96 3.37
C SER A 308 -11.46 -4.12 4.35
N LEU A 309 -11.54 -5.22 5.10
CA LEU A 309 -10.59 -5.56 6.14
C LEU A 309 -9.66 -6.65 5.62
N SER A 310 -8.34 -6.41 5.59
CA SER A 310 -7.40 -7.52 5.81
C SER A 310 -7.00 -7.51 7.27
N MET A 311 -7.40 -8.55 8.00
CA MET A 311 -6.70 -8.91 9.21
C MET A 311 -5.38 -9.54 8.80
N CYS A 312 -4.29 -8.79 9.00
CA CYS A 312 -2.93 -9.27 8.74
C CYS A 312 -2.52 -10.39 9.72
N SER A 313 -3.31 -10.59 10.78
CA SER A 313 -3.30 -11.75 11.67
C SER A 313 -4.68 -11.85 12.32
N PRO A 314 -5.26 -13.05 12.57
CA PRO A 314 -6.36 -13.15 13.52
C PRO A 314 -5.91 -12.56 14.87
N PRO A 315 -6.81 -12.26 15.82
CA PRO A 315 -6.44 -12.06 17.22
C PRO A 315 -5.87 -13.39 17.74
N LEU A 316 -4.68 -13.76 17.29
CA LEU A 316 -3.86 -14.71 17.96
C LEU A 316 -3.58 -14.05 19.31
N ASN A 317 -3.97 -14.73 20.37
CA ASN A 317 -3.23 -14.74 21.62
C ASN A 317 -1.78 -15.19 21.32
N ARG A 318 -1.05 -14.46 20.48
CA ARG A 318 0.39 -14.59 20.35
C ARG A 318 0.92 -13.85 21.55
N GLU A 319 1.01 -14.58 22.64
CA GLU A 319 2.01 -14.32 23.67
C GLU A 319 3.35 -14.27 22.94
N GLN A 320 3.78 -13.08 22.53
CA GLN A 320 5.19 -12.83 22.31
C GLN A 320 5.78 -12.67 23.70
N LEU A 321 6.07 -13.82 24.33
CA LEU A 321 7.02 -13.89 25.42
C LEU A 321 8.36 -13.42 24.83
N CYS A 322 8.80 -12.24 25.26
CA CYS A 322 10.19 -11.82 25.09
C CYS A 322 11.07 -12.64 26.03
#